data_AF-A0A8T6CKH0-F1
#
_entry.id   AF-A0A8T6CKH0-F1
#
_cell.length_a   1.000
_cell.length_b   1.000
_cell.length_c   1.000
_cell.angle_alpha   90.00
_cell.angle_beta   90.00
_cell.angle_gamma   90.00
#
_symmetry.space_group_name_H-M   'P 1'
#
loop_
_entity.id
_entity.type
_entity.pdbx_description
1 polymer ?
#
loop_
_entity_poly.entity_id
_entity_poly.type
_entity_poly.pdbx_seq_one_letter_code
_entity_poly.pdbx_strand_id
1 'polypeptide(L)'
;MAMFDTLRASQRLRDEGGFDERQSQAIAGVLGEDLAPRVATKDDLERLMARLDERFEHLEASLKHYVIVRVGAMVGTATTLLLAALAVAVAVLASS
;
A
#
# COMPACT_ATOMS: atom_id res chain seq x y z
N MET A 1 3.73 20.19 -12.79
CA MET A 1 4.84 19.22 -12.80
C MET A 1 6.11 20.03 -12.60
N ALA A 2 6.76 19.94 -11.45
CA ALA A 2 7.98 20.70 -11.21
C ALA A 2 9.16 19.91 -11.79
N MET A 3 9.34 19.99 -13.11
CA MET A 3 10.58 19.56 -13.76
C MET A 3 11.70 20.47 -13.23
N PHE A 4 12.87 19.91 -12.92
CA PHE A 4 14.02 20.73 -12.52
C PHE A 4 14.36 21.65 -13.69
N ASP A 5 14.07 22.95 -13.52
CA ASP A 5 14.29 23.96 -14.55
C ASP A 5 15.75 24.36 -14.53
N THR A 6 16.56 23.57 -15.23
CA THR A 6 18.02 23.74 -15.33
C THR A 6 18.39 25.13 -15.85
N LEU A 7 17.56 25.73 -16.70
CA LEU A 7 17.77 27.07 -17.24
C LEU A 7 17.54 28.14 -16.17
N ARG A 8 16.46 28.02 -15.40
CA ARG A 8 16.21 28.95 -14.28
C ARG A 8 17.24 28.76 -13.17
N ALA A 9 17.69 27.54 -12.92
CA ALA A 9 18.74 27.25 -11.95
C ALA A 9 20.08 27.87 -12.36
N SER A 10 20.49 27.77 -13.63
CA SER A 10 21.71 28.40 -14.12
C SER A 10 21.64 29.92 -14.08
N GLN A 11 20.49 30.52 -14.42
CA GLN A 11 20.29 31.96 -14.31
C GLN A 11 20.44 32.45 -12.87
N ARG A 12 19.84 31.76 -11.90
CA ARG A 12 20.00 32.13 -10.48
C ARG A 12 21.43 31.96 -9.98
N LEU A 13 22.13 30.90 -10.40
CA LEU A 13 23.54 30.71 -10.03
C LEU A 13 24.42 31.85 -10.55
N ARG A 14 24.15 32.35 -11.75
CA ARG A 14 24.87 33.49 -12.31
C ARG A 14 24.50 34.79 -11.60
N ASP A 15 23.21 35.07 -11.51
CA ASP A 15 22.70 36.39 -11.11
C ASP A 15 22.74 36.61 -9.59
N GLU A 16 22.54 35.54 -8.80
CA GLU A 16 22.54 35.57 -7.33
C GLU A 16 23.79 34.90 -6.73
N GLY A 17 24.36 33.90 -7.41
CA GLY A 17 25.48 33.10 -6.90
C GLY A 17 26.87 33.63 -7.30
N GLY A 18 26.95 34.60 -8.22
CA GLY A 18 28.21 35.18 -8.68
C GLY A 18 29.07 34.22 -9.52
N PHE A 19 28.49 33.11 -9.99
CA PHE A 19 29.15 32.18 -10.88
C PHE A 19 29.20 32.73 -12.31
N ASP A 20 30.23 32.37 -13.07
CA ASP A 20 30.24 32.68 -14.50
C ASP A 20 29.23 31.80 -15.27
N GLU A 21 29.00 32.13 -16.54
CA GLU A 21 28.03 31.43 -17.40
C GLU A 21 28.34 29.92 -17.53
N ARG A 22 29.62 29.57 -17.68
CA ARG A 22 30.04 28.16 -17.82
C ARG A 22 29.86 27.40 -16.53
N GLN A 23 30.26 28.00 -15.40
CA GLN A 23 30.12 27.41 -14.07
C GLN A 23 28.64 27.19 -13.75
N SER A 24 27.80 28.19 -14.03
CA SER A 24 26.36 28.13 -13.76
C SER A 24 25.67 27.04 -14.59
N GLN A 25 25.99 26.93 -15.88
CA GLN A 25 25.46 25.86 -16.73
C GLN A 25 25.95 24.48 -16.31
N ALA A 26 27.24 24.34 -15.95
CA ALA A 26 27.79 23.06 -15.52
C ALA A 26 27.14 22.57 -14.20
N ILE A 27 27.01 23.46 -13.21
CA ILE A 27 26.41 23.12 -11.91
C ILE A 27 24.93 22.77 -12.08
N ALA A 28 24.17 23.58 -12.82
CA ALA A 28 22.77 23.32 -13.09
C ALA A 28 22.58 22.01 -13.87
N GLY A 29 23.44 21.76 -14.86
CA GLY A 29 23.44 20.53 -15.66
C GLY A 29 23.64 19.28 -14.80
N VAL A 30 24.68 19.27 -13.95
CA VAL A 30 24.96 18.15 -13.02
C VAL A 30 23.79 17.94 -12.06
N LEU A 31 23.23 19.01 -11.49
CA LEU A 31 22.06 18.91 -10.61
C LEU A 31 20.82 18.36 -11.35
N GLY A 32 20.59 18.79 -12.59
CA GLY A 32 19.49 18.30 -13.40
C GLY A 32 19.64 16.82 -13.74
N GLU A 33 20.83 16.38 -14.13
CA GLU A 33 21.14 14.99 -14.46
C GLU A 33 21.05 14.07 -13.24
N ASP A 34 21.52 14.51 -12.07
CA ASP A 34 21.50 13.70 -10.84
C ASP A 34 20.13 13.68 -10.16
N LEU A 35 19.36 14.78 -10.23
CA LEU A 35 18.07 14.88 -9.53
C LEU A 35 16.90 14.36 -10.38
N ALA A 36 16.91 14.56 -11.70
CA ALA A 36 15.81 14.12 -12.57
C ALA A 36 15.45 12.62 -12.43
N PRO A 37 16.40 11.68 -12.36
CA PRO A 37 16.09 10.26 -12.17
C PRO A 37 15.79 9.86 -10.71
N ARG A 38 16.07 10.74 -9.73
CA ARG A 38 15.87 10.45 -8.29
C ARG A 38 14.56 11.01 -7.74
N VAL A 39 13.87 11.84 -8.51
CA VAL A 39 12.55 12.37 -8.14
C VAL A 39 11.48 11.43 -8.69
N ALA A 40 10.73 10.78 -7.79
CA ALA A 40 9.57 9.99 -8.17
C ALA A 40 8.59 10.87 -8.95
N THR A 41 8.19 10.42 -10.15
CA THR A 41 7.22 11.15 -10.94
C THR A 41 5.82 11.02 -10.35
N LYS A 42 4.90 11.89 -10.76
CA LYS A 42 3.48 11.76 -10.40
C LYS A 42 2.94 10.39 -10.82
N ASP A 43 3.34 9.91 -11.99
CA ASP A 43 2.97 8.59 -12.50
C ASP A 43 3.51 7.45 -11.63
N ASP A 44 4.73 7.60 -11.08
CA ASP A 44 5.29 6.61 -10.15
C ASP A 44 4.51 6.56 -8.84
N LEU A 45 4.08 7.72 -8.34
CA LEU A 45 3.23 7.82 -7.16
C LEU A 45 1.85 7.22 -7.42
N GLU A 46 1.24 7.51 -8.57
CA GLU A 46 -0.05 6.94 -8.96
C GLU A 46 0.02 5.41 -9.11
N ARG A 47 1.08 4.89 -9.74
CA ARG A 47 1.34 3.44 -9.82
C ARG A 47 1.55 2.82 -8.44
N LEU A 48 2.25 3.52 -7.55
CA LEU A 48 2.46 3.03 -6.19
C LEU A 48 1.13 3.00 -5.41
N MET A 49 0.31 4.04 -5.51
CA MET A 49 -1.02 4.09 -4.90
C MET A 49 -1.91 2.95 -5.41
N ALA A 50 -1.97 2.74 -6.73
CA ALA A 50 -2.75 1.65 -7.32
C ALA A 50 -2.31 0.26 -6.81
N ARG A 51 -0.99 0.04 -6.68
CA ARG A 51 -0.45 -1.22 -6.11
C ARG A 51 -0.78 -1.37 -4.63
N LEU A 52 -0.83 -0.27 -3.87
CA LEU A 52 -1.21 -0.32 -2.47
C LEU A 52 -2.70 -0.65 -2.33
N ASP A 53 -3.57 -0.02 -3.11
CA ASP A 53 -5.01 -0.29 -3.12
C ASP A 53 -5.28 -1.76 -3.45
N GLU A 54 -4.66 -2.30 -4.49
CA GLU A 54 -4.78 -3.72 -4.86
C GLU A 54 -4.35 -4.65 -3.71
N ARG A 55 -3.26 -4.33 -3.02
CA ARG A 55 -2.78 -5.12 -1.87
C ARG A 55 -3.73 -5.04 -0.69
N PHE A 56 -4.33 -3.87 -0.44
CA PHE A 56 -5.31 -3.71 0.63
C PHE A 56 -6.60 -4.47 0.35
N GLU A 57 -7.12 -4.40 -0.88
CA GLU A 57 -8.29 -5.18 -1.30
C GLU A 57 -8.05 -6.68 -1.16
N HIS A 58 -6.87 -7.15 -1.58
CA HIS A 58 -6.49 -8.56 -1.42
C HIS A 58 -6.40 -8.98 0.06
N LEU A 59 -5.85 -8.12 0.91
CA LEU A 59 -5.78 -8.36 2.35
C LEU A 59 -7.16 -8.42 2.98
N GLU A 60 -8.05 -7.50 2.61
CA GLU A 60 -9.42 -7.45 3.12
C GLU A 60 -10.20 -8.70 2.71
N ALA A 61 -10.10 -9.12 1.44
CA ALA A 61 -10.72 -10.34 0.95
C ALA A 61 -10.20 -11.58 1.68
N SER A 62 -8.89 -11.67 1.89
CA SER A 62 -8.26 -12.78 2.62
C SER A 62 -8.70 -12.82 4.08
N LEU A 63 -8.79 -11.67 4.73
CA LEU A 63 -9.25 -11.58 6.12
C LEU A 63 -10.72 -11.97 6.24
N LYS A 64 -11.59 -11.47 5.35
CA LYS A 64 -13.02 -11.86 5.30
C LYS A 64 -13.16 -13.36 5.10
N HIS A 65 -12.44 -13.93 4.15
CA HIS A 65 -12.49 -15.37 3.89
C HIS A 65 -12.03 -16.18 5.12
N TYR A 66 -10.93 -15.77 5.74
CA TYR A 66 -10.43 -16.40 6.96
C TYR A 66 -11.46 -16.36 8.09
N VAL A 67 -12.08 -15.20 8.33
CA VAL A 67 -13.12 -15.04 9.35
C VAL A 67 -14.32 -15.93 9.05
N ILE A 68 -14.83 -15.92 7.81
CA ILE A 68 -16.00 -16.73 7.42
C ILE A 68 -15.72 -18.22 7.61
N VAL A 69 -14.58 -18.71 7.12
CA VAL A 69 -14.24 -20.13 7.22
C VAL A 69 -14.03 -20.54 8.67
N ARG A 70 -13.25 -19.77 9.43
CA ARG A 70 -12.86 -20.16 10.79
C ARG A 70 -14.00 -19.98 11.80
N VAL A 71 -14.72 -18.85 11.74
CA VAL A 71 -15.89 -18.62 12.59
C VAL A 71 -17.03 -19.54 12.18
N GLY A 72 -17.26 -19.72 10.88
CA GLY A 72 -18.26 -20.67 10.38
C GLY A 72 -18.01 -22.09 10.87
N ALA A 73 -16.75 -22.55 10.83
CA ALA A 73 -16.36 -23.87 11.37
C ALA A 73 -16.57 -23.97 12.89
N MET A 74 -16.23 -22.92 13.66
CA MET A 74 -16.46 -22.90 15.11
C MET A 74 -17.95 -22.94 15.45
N VAL A 75 -18.78 -22.13 14.78
CA VAL A 75 -20.23 -22.12 15.01
C VAL A 75 -20.84 -23.45 14.60
N GLY A 76 -20.42 -24.01 13.45
CA GLY A 76 -20.89 -25.30 12.98
C GLY A 76 -20.59 -26.43 13.97
N THR A 77 -19.35 -26.52 14.45
CA THR A 77 -18.94 -27.53 15.43
C THR A 77 -19.63 -27.35 16.79
N ALA A 78 -19.78 -26.12 17.28
CA ALA A 78 -20.51 -25.87 18.52
C ALA A 78 -21.99 -26.29 18.41
N THR A 79 -22.63 -25.97 17.29
CA THR A 79 -24.05 -26.30 17.05
C THR A 79 -24.27 -27.81 16.97
N THR A 80 -23.40 -28.54 16.26
CA THR A 80 -23.51 -30.00 16.16
C THR A 80 -23.28 -30.68 17.50
N LEU A 81 -22.34 -30.21 18.32
CA LEU A 81 -22.11 -30.72 19.68
C LEU A 81 -23.31 -30.46 20.60
N LEU A 82 -23.91 -29.28 20.53
CA LEU A 82 -25.12 -28.94 21.29
C LEU A 82 -26.30 -29.84 20.93
N LEU A 83 -26.53 -30.06 19.63
CA LEU A 83 -27.59 -30.96 19.16
C LEU A 83 -27.35 -32.41 19.59
N ALA A 84 -26.10 -32.89 19.50
CA ALA A 84 -25.74 -34.23 19.95
C ALA A 84 -25.97 -34.38 21.47
N ALA A 85 -25.56 -33.41 22.28
CA ALA A 85 -25.78 -33.41 23.71
C ALA A 85 -27.28 -33.42 24.06
N LEU A 86 -28.09 -32.62 23.35
CA LEU A 86 -29.54 -32.60 23.53
C LEU A 86 -30.17 -33.96 23.18
N ALA A 87 -29.76 -34.57 22.07
CA ALA A 87 -30.26 -35.88 21.67
C ALA A 87 -29.94 -36.97 22.72
N VAL A 88 -28.74 -36.94 23.29
CA VAL A 88 -28.35 -37.85 24.39
C VAL A 88 -29.21 -37.61 25.62
N ALA A 89 -29.43 -36.35 26.03
CA ALA A 89 -30.27 -36.02 27.18
C ALA A 89 -31.72 -36.52 27.01
N VAL A 90 -32.30 -36.34 25.82
CA VAL A 90 -33.65 -36.84 25.50
C VAL A 90 -33.70 -38.36 25.55
N ALA A 91 -32.70 -39.05 25.01
CA ALA A 91 -32.65 -40.51 25.05
C ALA A 91 -32.56 -41.06 26.48
N VAL A 92 -31.78 -40.41 27.35
CA VAL A 92 -31.69 -40.78 28.78
C VAL A 92 -33.04 -40.60 29.48
N LEU A 93 -33.70 -39.44 29.30
CA LEU A 93 -35.03 -39.20 29.89
C LEU A 93 -36.09 -40.20 29.40
N ALA A 94 -36.04 -40.62 28.15
CA ALA A 94 -36.98 -41.61 27.63
C ALA A 94 -36.75 -43.03 28.17
N SER A 95 -35.58 -43.29 28.75
CA SER A 95 -35.18 -44.59 29.30
C SER A 95 -35.32 -44.72 30.82
N SER A 96 -35.62 -43.61 31.51
CA SER A 96 -35.90 -43.54 32.96
C SER A 96 -37.39 -43.60 33.26
#